data_AF-A0A6N8XHF7-F1
#
_entry.id   AF-A0A6N8XHF7-F1
#
_cell.length_a   1.000
_cell.length_b   1.000
_cell.length_c   1.000
_cell.angle_alpha   90.00
_cell.angle_beta   90.00
_cell.angle_gamma   90.00
#
_symmetry.space_group_name_H-M   'P 1'
#
loop_
_entity.id
_entity.type
_entity.pdbx_description
1 polymer ?
#
loop_
_entity_poly.entity_id
_entity_poly.type
_entity_poly.pdbx_seq_one_letter_code
_entity_poly.pdbx_strand_id
1 'polypeptide(L)' 'MALARFAGSEPSSRKSGTLVSTKTVAGNRLPDAYHAALAIEHGCEWVTLDRGYAIFPGLRILNLLDG' A
#
# COMPACT_ATOMS: atom_id res chain seq x y z
N MET A 1 3.36 14.06 1.44
CA MET A 1 1.96 14.14 0.96
C MET A 1 1.79 13.03 -0.05
N ALA A 2 0.84 12.11 0.15
CA ALA A 2 0.64 10.93 -0.70
C ALA A 2 -0.83 10.85 -1.12
N LEU A 3 -1.07 10.32 -2.33
CA LEU A 3 -2.41 10.19 -2.91
C LEU A 3 -2.63 8.74 -3.37
N ALA A 4 -3.77 8.15 -3.00
CA ALA A 4 -4.19 6.88 -3.56
C ALA A 4 -4.95 7.10 -4.87
N ARG A 5 -4.58 6.38 -5.93
CA ARG A 5 -5.31 6.34 -7.20
C ARG A 5 -5.91 4.95 -7.39
N PHE A 6 -7.18 4.90 -7.77
CA PHE A 6 -7.83 3.63 -8.11
C PHE A 6 -7.38 3.19 -9.50
N ALA A 7 -6.67 2.06 -9.60
CA ALA A 7 -6.34 1.45 -10.89
C ALA A 7 -7.48 0.49 -11.25
N GLY A 8 -8.35 0.89 -12.17
CA GLY A 8 -9.49 0.09 -12.55
C GLY A 8 -9.09 -1.23 -13.22
N SER A 9 -9.37 -2.35 -12.55
CA SER A 9 -9.62 -3.67 -13.15
C SER A 9 -10.35 -4.56 -12.16
N GLU A 10 -11.43 -5.24 -12.60
CA GLU A 10 -12.35 -6.07 -11.80
C GLU A 10 -11.67 -6.96 -10.73
N PRO A 11 -12.20 -7.01 -9.49
CA PRO A 11 -11.65 -7.85 -8.44
C PRO A 11 -12.04 -9.31 -8.69
N SER A 12 -11.16 -10.04 -9.37
CA SER A 12 -11.14 -11.50 -9.34
C SER A 12 -11.00 -11.96 -7.89
N SER A 13 -12.07 -12.56 -7.37
CA SER A 13 -12.14 -13.17 -6.05
C SER A 13 -11.00 -14.17 -5.85
N ARG A 14 -9.97 -13.78 -5.11
CA ARG A 14 -9.08 -14.74 -4.44
C ARG A 14 -8.79 -14.25 -3.03
N LYS A 15 -9.60 -14.72 -2.09
CA LYS A 15 -9.30 -14.62 -0.67
C LYS A 15 -8.07 -15.48 -0.36
N SER A 16 -7.01 -14.86 0.14
CA SER A 16 -5.89 -15.51 0.82
C SER A 16 -5.56 -14.57 1.99
N GLY A 17 -5.98 -14.82 3.22
CA GLY A 17 -5.79 -16.05 3.95
C GLY A 17 -4.41 -16.03 4.60
N THR A 18 -4.28 -15.26 5.68
CA THR A 18 -3.19 -15.34 6.69
C THR A 18 -1.80 -14.84 6.26
N LEU A 19 -1.33 -13.78 6.97
CA LEU A 19 -0.02 -13.68 7.65
C LEU A 19 0.14 -12.25 8.20
N VAL A 20 -0.58 -11.90 9.27
CA VAL A 20 -0.20 -10.72 10.07
C VAL A 20 0.89 -11.17 11.03
N SER A 21 2.14 -11.10 10.57
CA SER A 21 3.28 -11.01 11.49
C SER A 21 3.09 -9.73 12.27
N THR A 22 2.99 -9.81 13.60
CA THR A 22 2.85 -8.65 14.49
C THR A 22 4.15 -7.84 14.48
N LYS A 23 4.41 -7.14 13.38
CA LYS A 23 5.39 -6.06 13.33
C LYS A 23 4.84 -4.95 14.21
N THR A 24 5.47 -4.74 15.35
CA THR A 24 5.28 -3.54 16.17
C THR A 24 5.76 -2.35 15.36
N VAL A 25 4.86 -1.74 14.57
CA VAL A 25 5.14 -0.49 13.87
C VAL A 25 4.98 0.64 14.89
N ALA A 26 6.10 1.01 15.52
CA ALA A 26 6.14 2.14 16.45
C ALA A 26 6.30 3.47 15.68
N GLY A 27 5.66 4.53 16.18
CA GLY A 27 5.78 5.89 15.66
C GLY A 27 5.07 6.13 14.32
N ASN A 28 5.72 6.88 13.44
CA ASN A 28 5.16 7.35 12.15
C ASN A 28 4.73 6.22 11.19
N ARG A 29 5.12 4.97 11.46
CA ARG A 29 4.85 3.83 10.57
C ARG A 29 3.48 3.18 10.77
N LEU A 30 2.82 3.41 11.90
CA LEU A 30 1.47 2.87 12.13
C LEU A 30 0.44 3.51 11.17
N PRO A 31 0.40 4.84 10.98
CA PRO A 31 -0.40 5.47 9.94
C PRO A 31 -0.04 5.00 8.52
N ASP A 32 1.26 4.88 8.22
CA ASP A 32 1.72 4.43 6.89
C ASP A 32 1.25 2.99 6.59
N ALA A 33 1.28 2.11 7.59
CA ALA A 33 0.80 0.73 7.47
C ALA A 33 -0.73 0.68 7.24
N TYR A 34 -1.49 1.55 7.91
CA TYR A 34 -2.94 1.64 7.72
C TYR A 34 -3.28 2.09 6.29
N HIS A 35 -2.62 3.12 5.77
CA HIS A 35 -2.83 3.57 4.40
C HIS A 35 -2.40 2.53 3.36
N ALA A 36 -1.27 1.85 3.59
CA ALA A 36 -0.81 0.77 2.71
C ALA A 36 -1.83 -0.38 2.65
N ALA A 37 -2.41 -0.76 3.80
CA ALA A 37 -3.44 -1.80 3.85
C ALA A 37 -4.69 -1.42 3.04
N LEU A 38 -5.19 -0.19 3.17
CA LEU A 38 -6.34 0.28 2.39
C LEU A 38 -6.04 0.30 0.88
N ALA A 39 -4.86 0.77 0.48
CA ALA A 39 -4.48 0.79 -0.92
C ALA A 39 -4.40 -0.62 -1.51
N ILE A 40 -3.87 -1.59 -0.75
CA ILE A 40 -3.82 -2.99 -1.17
C ILE A 40 -5.23 -3.59 -1.26
N GLU A 41 -6.07 -3.38 -0.24
CA GLU A 41 -7.44 -3.92 -0.16
C GLU A 41 -8.32 -3.42 -1.32
N HIS A 42 -8.20 -2.14 -1.67
CA HIS A 42 -8.97 -1.54 -2.76
C HIS A 42 -8.29 -1.67 -4.13
N GLY A 43 -7.11 -2.31 -4.21
CA GLY A 43 -6.36 -2.42 -5.46
C GLY A 43 -5.98 -1.05 -6.04
N CYS A 44 -5.64 -0.08 -5.19
CA CYS A 44 -5.17 1.24 -5.58
C CYS A 44 -3.66 1.26 -5.78
N GLU A 45 -3.18 2.20 -6.60
CA GLU A 45 -1.79 2.60 -6.66
C GLU A 45 -1.52 3.75 -5.69
N TRP A 46 -0.39 3.68 -5.00
CA TRP A 46 0.05 4.67 -4.05
C TRP A 46 1.04 5.63 -4.71
N VAL A 47 0.58 6.85 -4.98
CA VAL A 47 1.40 7.90 -5.56
C VAL A 47 2.13 8.63 -4.44
N THR A 48 3.44 8.43 -4.36
CA THR A 48 4.30 9.07 -3.36
C THR A 48 5.71 9.25 -3.88
N LEU A 49 6.42 10.25 -3.34
CA LEU A 49 7.87 10.39 -3.51
C LEU A 49 8.65 9.77 -2.34
N ASP A 50 7.94 9.32 -1.30
CA ASP A 50 8.52 8.73 -0.11
C ASP A 50 8.79 7.24 -0.29
N ARG A 51 10.07 6.87 -0.22
CA ARG A 51 10.55 5.48 -0.32
C ARG A 51 10.20 4.64 0.91
N GLY A 52 9.76 5.26 2.00
CA GLY A 52 9.33 4.59 3.23
C GLY A 52 8.19 3.59 3.02
N TYR A 53 7.38 3.74 1.97
CA TYR A 53 6.30 2.84 1.62
C TYR A 53 6.74 1.55 0.90
N ALA A 54 7.97 1.50 0.39
CA ALA A 54 8.51 0.32 -0.30
C ALA A 54 8.67 -0.91 0.61
N ILE A 55 8.54 -0.74 1.93
CA ILE A 55 8.60 -1.83 2.91
C ILE A 55 7.32 -2.67 2.98
N PHE A 56 6.21 -2.19 2.40
CA PHE A 56 4.90 -2.85 2.46
C PHE A 56 4.72 -3.79 1.26
N PRO A 57 4.82 -5.11 1.45
CA PRO A 57 4.66 -6.05 0.35
C PRO A 57 3.24 -5.99 -0.22
N GLY A 58 3.11 -6.02 -1.54
CA GLY A 58 1.83 -5.94 -2.25
C GLY A 58 1.33 -4.52 -2.54
N LEU A 59 1.96 -3.48 -1.97
CA LEU A 59 1.64 -2.10 -2.29
C LEU A 59 2.25 -1.72 -3.66
N ARG A 60 1.41 -1.29 -4.61
CA ARG A 60 1.88 -0.73 -5.88
C ARG A 60 2.21 0.73 -5.68
N ILE A 61 3.46 1.11 -5.95
CA ILE A 61 3.94 2.48 -5.76
C ILE A 61 4.23 3.10 -7.12
N LEU A 62 3.68 4.30 -7.33
CA LEU A 62 3.98 5.14 -8.48
C LEU A 62 4.80 6.34 -7.98
N ASN A 63 6.05 6.40 -8.40
CA ASN A 63 6.88 7.59 -8.22
C ASN A 63 6.77 8.46 -9.47
N LEU A 64 6.30 9.69 -9.31
CA LEU A 64 6.08 10.63 -10.42
C LEU A 64 7.38 11.10 -11.10
N LEU A 65 8.53 10.85 -10.47
CA LEU A 65 9.84 11.20 -11.02
C LEU A 65 10.49 10.07 -11.82
N ASP A 66 9.94 8.85 -11.79
CA ASP A 66 10.46 7.69 -12.52
C ASP A 66 9.86 7.59 -13.94
N GLY A 67 9.35 8.71 -14.48
CA GLY A 67 8.74 8.84 -15.80
C GLY A 67 9.73 9.08 -16.93
#